data_AF-A0A7Y4QEY0-F1
#
_entry.id   AF-A0A7Y4QEY0-F1
#
_cell.length_a   1.000
_cell.length_b   1.000
_cell.length_c   1.000
_cell.angle_alpha   90.00
_cell.angle_beta   90.00
_cell.angle_gamma   90.00
#
_symmetry.space_group_name_H-M   'P 1'
#
loop_
_entity.id
_entity.type
_entity.pdbx_description
1 polymer ?
#
loop_
_entity_poly.entity_id
_entity_poly.type
_entity_poly.pdbx_seq_one_letter_code
_entity_poly.pdbx_strand_id
1 'polypeptide(L)'
;MRDIVVTEKLDGTNAQILIDETGTKMTIGSRNRIITPEDDNYGFARWCKDNEAELLKLGPGRHFGEWWGAGIQRRYSVAEKRFSLFNVGRWKSLLTPSIPGVFEGNVDGGIAGPLCCYVVPTLYEGPFNMALIDAALAQLKEHGSVAAPGFLDPEGIVILHKASGTLFKRTVKNDESPKGMVAS
;
A
#
# COMPACT_ATOMS: atom_id res chain seq x y z
N MET A 1 9.12 -19.91 13.42
CA MET A 1 8.52 -18.56 13.54
C MET A 1 7.19 -18.56 12.80
N ARG A 2 6.22 -17.72 13.22
CA ARG A 2 4.90 -17.65 12.55
C ARG A 2 5.01 -16.96 11.19
N ASP A 3 3.92 -16.98 10.42
CA ASP A 3 3.88 -16.41 9.08
C ASP A 3 4.02 -14.88 9.05
N ILE A 4 4.58 -14.41 7.93
CA ILE A 4 4.72 -13.01 7.55
C ILE A 4 4.01 -12.73 6.23
N VAL A 5 3.74 -11.45 6.00
CA VAL A 5 3.37 -10.91 4.69
C VAL A 5 4.36 -9.81 4.35
N VAL A 6 4.98 -9.88 3.18
CA VAL A 6 5.87 -8.87 2.64
C VAL A 6 5.15 -8.19 1.49
N THR A 7 5.02 -6.87 1.55
CA THR A 7 4.42 -6.06 0.48
C THR A 7 5.41 -5.03 -0.04
N GLU A 8 5.22 -4.56 -1.27
CA GLU A 8 5.94 -3.39 -1.74
C GLU A 8 5.61 -2.19 -0.86
N LYS A 9 6.64 -1.46 -0.45
CA LYS A 9 6.49 -0.17 0.23
C LYS A 9 6.33 0.91 -0.84
N LEU A 10 5.18 1.56 -0.81
CA LEU A 10 4.91 2.72 -1.65
C LEU A 10 5.28 4.01 -0.90
N ASP A 11 5.91 4.92 -1.63
CA ASP A 11 6.35 6.22 -1.16
C ASP A 11 5.35 7.28 -1.60
N GLY A 12 4.34 7.49 -0.76
CA GLY A 12 3.33 8.51 -0.97
C GLY A 12 3.01 9.22 0.34
N THR A 13 1.73 9.26 0.67
CA THR A 13 1.25 9.75 1.96
C THR A 13 0.21 8.77 2.51
N ASN A 14 0.32 8.48 3.80
CA ASN A 14 -0.63 7.61 4.46
C ASN A 14 -2.02 8.25 4.49
N ALA A 15 -3.02 7.47 4.13
CA ALA A 15 -4.39 7.93 4.06
C ALA A 15 -5.35 6.86 4.59
N GLN A 16 -6.52 7.30 5.04
CA GLN A 16 -7.50 6.43 5.66
C GLN A 16 -8.94 6.87 5.38
N ILE A 17 -9.81 5.87 5.34
CA ILE A 17 -11.25 5.98 5.17
C ILE A 17 -11.91 5.26 6.33
N LEU A 18 -12.69 5.96 7.13
CA LEU A 18 -13.53 5.38 8.17
C LEU A 18 -14.98 5.38 7.69
N ILE A 19 -15.57 4.19 7.58
CA ILE A 19 -16.98 4.02 7.26
C ILE A 19 -17.70 3.64 8.56
N ASP A 20 -18.81 4.33 8.83
CA ASP A 20 -19.62 4.08 10.01
C ASP A 20 -20.26 2.69 10.01
N GLU A 21 -20.82 2.29 11.15
CA GLU A 21 -21.42 0.95 11.33
C GLU A 21 -22.60 0.70 10.37
N THR A 22 -23.26 1.76 9.91
CA THR A 22 -24.37 1.67 8.96
C THR A 22 -23.90 1.46 7.52
N GLY A 23 -22.63 1.71 7.22
CA GLY A 23 -22.09 1.63 5.87
C GLY A 23 -22.48 2.80 4.97
N THR A 24 -22.96 3.91 5.53
CA THR A 24 -23.56 5.02 4.76
C THR A 24 -22.76 6.30 4.83
N LYS A 25 -21.91 6.48 5.84
CA LYS A 25 -21.11 7.70 6.01
C LYS A 25 -19.63 7.40 6.04
N MET A 26 -18.87 8.18 5.28
CA MET A 26 -17.42 8.13 5.25
C MET A 26 -16.79 9.36 5.91
N THR A 27 -15.79 9.13 6.75
CA THR A 27 -14.85 10.16 7.23
C THR A 27 -13.47 9.90 6.63
N ILE A 28 -12.86 10.95 6.07
CA ILE A 28 -11.58 10.86 5.35
C ILE A 28 -10.46 11.38 6.24
N GLY A 29 -9.31 10.70 6.25
CA GLY A 29 -8.15 11.08 7.05
C GLY A 29 -6.82 10.89 6.33
N SER A 30 -5.82 11.63 6.80
CA SER A 30 -4.40 11.31 6.62
C SER A 30 -3.94 10.39 7.76
N ARG A 31 -2.62 10.26 8.01
CA ARG A 31 -2.10 9.43 9.12
C ARG A 31 -2.70 9.75 10.48
N ASN A 32 -2.70 11.04 10.84
CA ASN A 32 -2.95 11.49 12.21
C ASN A 32 -4.12 12.47 12.33
N ARG A 33 -4.76 12.86 11.23
CA ARG A 33 -5.87 13.83 11.26
C ARG A 33 -6.96 13.51 10.24
N ILE A 34 -8.18 13.90 10.58
CA ILE A 34 -9.29 14.03 9.64
C ILE A 34 -8.96 15.17 8.68
N ILE A 35 -9.32 15.02 7.41
CA ILE A 35 -9.08 16.00 6.36
C ILE A 35 -10.38 16.30 5.62
N THR A 36 -10.44 17.47 4.99
CA THR A 36 -11.55 17.83 4.10
C THR A 36 -11.01 18.22 2.75
N PRO A 37 -11.86 18.35 1.73
CA PRO A 37 -11.38 18.82 0.43
C PRO A 37 -10.85 20.27 0.43
N GLU A 38 -11.05 21.03 1.52
CA GLU A 38 -10.53 22.39 1.76
C GLU A 38 -9.21 22.37 2.56
N ASP A 39 -9.00 21.38 3.42
CA ASP A 39 -7.72 21.05 4.09
C ASP A 39 -7.33 19.61 3.75
N ASP A 40 -6.78 19.44 2.54
CA ASP A 40 -6.62 18.16 1.85
C ASP A 40 -5.22 17.55 2.04
N ASN A 41 -5.10 16.25 1.77
CA ASN A 41 -3.86 15.48 1.65
C ASN A 41 -3.57 15.19 0.16
N TYR A 42 -3.04 16.18 -0.56
CA TYR A 42 -2.73 16.09 -1.99
C TYR A 42 -3.93 15.73 -2.89
N GLY A 43 -5.14 16.18 -2.52
CA GLY A 43 -6.37 15.92 -3.27
C GLY A 43 -7.02 14.56 -2.94
N PHE A 44 -6.54 13.84 -1.92
CA PHE A 44 -7.17 12.60 -1.46
C PHE A 44 -8.60 12.83 -0.98
N ALA A 45 -8.85 13.89 -0.20
CA ALA A 45 -10.18 14.13 0.34
C ALA A 45 -11.18 14.47 -0.78
N ARG A 46 -10.77 15.31 -1.73
CA ARG A 46 -11.52 15.56 -2.96
C ARG A 46 -11.80 14.27 -3.72
N TRP A 47 -10.77 13.47 -3.99
CA TRP A 47 -10.91 12.20 -4.72
C TRP A 47 -11.86 11.22 -4.02
N CYS A 48 -11.80 11.11 -2.69
CA CYS A 48 -12.72 10.28 -1.93
C CYS A 48 -14.17 10.73 -2.08
N LYS A 49 -14.42 12.04 -2.05
CA LYS A 49 -15.76 12.58 -2.28
C LYS A 49 -16.28 12.24 -3.68
N ASP A 50 -15.43 12.38 -4.70
CA ASP A 50 -15.79 12.08 -6.09
C ASP A 50 -16.02 10.57 -6.34
N ASN A 51 -15.47 9.70 -5.49
CA ASN A 51 -15.56 8.24 -5.58
C ASN A 51 -16.39 7.60 -4.44
N GLU A 52 -17.17 8.39 -3.70
CA GLU A 52 -17.81 7.98 -2.44
C GLU A 52 -18.66 6.71 -2.59
N ALA A 53 -19.51 6.63 -3.63
CA ALA A 53 -20.39 5.49 -3.86
C ALA A 53 -19.61 4.18 -4.04
N GLU A 54 -18.44 4.23 -4.67
CA GLU A 54 -17.57 3.07 -4.86
C GLU A 54 -16.84 2.74 -3.56
N LEU A 55 -16.34 3.75 -2.85
CA LEU A 55 -15.59 3.58 -1.60
C LEU A 55 -16.44 3.05 -0.44
N LEU A 56 -17.74 3.35 -0.38
CA LEU A 56 -18.64 2.78 0.63
C LEU A 56 -18.72 1.25 0.55
N LYS A 57 -18.39 0.64 -0.61
CA LYS A 57 -18.30 -0.83 -0.76
C LYS A 57 -17.17 -1.47 0.05
N LEU A 58 -16.22 -0.67 0.57
CA LEU A 58 -15.26 -1.15 1.56
C LEU A 58 -15.97 -1.68 2.83
N GLY A 59 -17.19 -1.21 3.08
CA GLY A 59 -18.04 -1.59 4.21
C GLY A 59 -17.57 -0.96 5.52
N PRO A 60 -18.32 -1.16 6.61
CA PRO A 60 -18.01 -0.58 7.91
C PRO A 60 -16.58 -0.84 8.40
N GLY A 61 -16.04 0.14 9.12
CA GLY A 61 -14.73 0.08 9.73
C GLY A 61 -13.71 1.02 9.12
N ARG A 62 -12.46 0.90 9.58
CA ARG A 62 -11.35 1.77 9.18
C ARG A 62 -10.45 1.07 8.17
N HIS A 63 -10.24 1.72 7.04
CA HIS A 63 -9.47 1.22 5.91
C HIS A 63 -8.27 2.12 5.68
N PHE A 64 -7.08 1.55 5.77
CA PHE A 64 -5.83 2.27 5.55
C PHE A 64 -5.24 1.91 4.19
N GLY A 65 -4.60 2.88 3.56
CA GLY A 65 -3.83 2.69 2.35
C GLY A 65 -2.80 3.80 2.15
N GLU A 66 -2.07 3.68 1.06
CA GLU A 66 -1.16 4.71 0.58
C GLU A 66 -1.85 5.51 -0.53
N TRP A 67 -1.80 6.83 -0.43
CA TRP A 67 -2.13 7.74 -1.51
C TRP A 67 -0.84 8.18 -2.21
N TRP A 68 -0.67 7.82 -3.47
CA TRP A 68 0.60 7.95 -4.20
C TRP A 68 0.38 8.26 -5.69
N GLY A 69 1.45 8.55 -6.42
CA GLY A 69 1.41 8.84 -7.85
C GLY A 69 1.61 10.31 -8.18
N ALA A 70 0.95 10.81 -9.22
CA ALA A 70 1.18 12.14 -9.78
C ALA A 70 1.21 13.27 -8.73
N GLY A 71 2.36 13.94 -8.62
CA GLY A 71 2.56 15.07 -7.71
C GLY A 71 2.75 14.69 -6.23
N ILE A 72 3.02 13.42 -5.92
CA ILE A 72 3.25 12.94 -4.55
C ILE A 72 4.56 12.16 -4.50
N GLN A 73 5.50 12.64 -3.68
CA GLN A 73 6.80 12.00 -3.39
C GLN A 73 7.49 11.45 -4.66
N ARG A 74 7.77 10.15 -4.72
CA ARG A 74 8.46 9.49 -5.85
C ARG A 74 7.70 9.54 -7.16
N ARG A 75 6.40 9.87 -7.16
CA ARG A 75 5.51 9.95 -8.31
C ARG A 75 5.29 8.65 -9.09
N TYR A 76 6.23 7.70 -9.03
CA TYR A 76 6.19 6.40 -9.68
C TYR A 76 6.00 6.44 -11.20
N SER A 77 6.36 7.56 -11.84
CA SER A 77 6.14 7.81 -13.27
C SER A 77 4.70 7.56 -13.77
N VAL A 78 3.71 7.59 -12.87
CA VAL A 78 2.29 7.49 -13.24
C VAL A 78 1.69 8.88 -13.43
N ALA A 79 0.72 8.98 -14.34
CA ALA A 79 0.06 10.26 -14.68
C ALA A 79 -1.07 10.61 -13.70
N GLU A 80 -1.64 9.60 -13.07
CA GLU A 80 -2.73 9.67 -12.12
C GLU A 80 -2.25 9.48 -10.67
N LYS A 81 -3.15 9.76 -9.71
CA LYS A 81 -2.98 9.39 -8.31
C LYS A 81 -3.77 8.13 -8.02
N ARG A 82 -3.24 7.28 -7.14
CA ARG A 82 -3.79 5.97 -6.81
C ARG A 82 -3.87 5.81 -5.30
N PHE A 83 -4.94 5.16 -4.85
CA PHE A 83 -5.09 4.72 -3.46
C PHE A 83 -4.92 3.22 -3.37
N SER A 84 -3.85 2.75 -2.70
CA SER A 84 -3.55 1.33 -2.53
C SER A 84 -3.78 0.88 -1.10
N LEU A 85 -4.74 -0.01 -0.87
CA LEU A 85 -5.09 -0.55 0.44
C LEU A 85 -3.96 -1.43 1.01
N PHE A 86 -3.75 -1.38 2.33
CA PHE A 86 -2.72 -2.18 3.02
C PHE A 86 -3.16 -3.58 3.46
N ASN A 87 -4.46 -3.81 3.67
CA ASN A 87 -4.94 -5.08 4.20
C ASN A 87 -5.11 -6.12 3.08
N VAL A 88 -3.98 -6.67 2.63
CA VAL A 88 -3.89 -7.61 1.51
C VAL A 88 -4.53 -8.98 1.79
N GLY A 89 -4.76 -9.34 3.06
CA GLY A 89 -5.50 -10.55 3.43
C GLY A 89 -7.01 -10.38 3.30
N ARG A 90 -7.52 -9.14 3.35
CA ARG A 90 -8.94 -8.82 3.15
C ARG A 90 -9.24 -8.49 1.70
N TRP A 91 -8.37 -7.70 1.06
CA TRP A 91 -8.64 -7.09 -0.23
C TRP A 91 -7.78 -7.67 -1.35
N LYS A 92 -8.42 -7.92 -2.49
CA LYS A 92 -7.76 -8.13 -3.79
C LYS A 92 -8.07 -6.94 -4.70
N SER A 93 -7.12 -6.50 -5.51
CA SER A 93 -7.40 -5.52 -6.55
C SER A 93 -7.39 -6.20 -7.91
N LEU A 94 -8.37 -5.90 -8.74
CA LEU A 94 -8.36 -6.26 -10.17
C LEU A 94 -7.41 -5.36 -10.99
N LEU A 95 -6.90 -4.28 -10.38
CA LEU A 95 -6.02 -3.30 -11.03
C LEU A 95 -4.54 -3.52 -10.70
N THR A 96 -4.23 -4.23 -9.62
CA THR A 96 -2.84 -4.58 -9.30
C THR A 96 -2.36 -5.64 -10.29
N PRO A 97 -1.26 -5.41 -11.04
CA PRO A 97 -0.78 -6.39 -12.01
C PRO A 97 -0.42 -7.71 -11.31
N SER A 98 -0.95 -8.83 -11.80
CA SER A 98 -0.42 -10.16 -11.50
C SER A 98 0.92 -10.28 -12.21
N ILE A 99 2.02 -10.52 -11.50
CA ILE A 99 3.30 -10.83 -12.16
C ILE A 99 3.49 -12.35 -12.18
N PRO A 100 3.42 -13.00 -13.36
CA PRO A 100 3.66 -14.43 -13.48
C PRO A 100 5.07 -14.80 -13.02
N GLY A 101 5.19 -15.85 -12.21
CA GLY A 101 6.50 -16.40 -11.80
C GLY A 101 7.29 -15.56 -10.79
N VAL A 102 6.79 -14.39 -10.38
CA VAL A 102 7.44 -13.61 -9.31
C VAL A 102 6.89 -14.07 -7.97
N PHE A 103 5.58 -13.99 -7.72
CA PHE A 103 4.90 -14.69 -6.61
C PHE A 103 3.40 -14.79 -6.93
N GLU A 104 2.78 -15.98 -6.82
CA GLU A 104 1.32 -16.12 -6.86
C GLU A 104 0.70 -15.63 -5.52
N GLY A 105 0.82 -14.32 -5.26
CA GLY A 105 0.29 -13.70 -4.04
C GLY A 105 -1.24 -13.77 -4.01
N ASN A 106 -1.79 -14.40 -2.95
CA ASN A 106 -3.22 -14.53 -2.64
C ASN A 106 -4.13 -14.86 -3.83
N VAL A 107 -3.91 -16.03 -4.44
CA VAL A 107 -4.90 -16.62 -5.37
C VAL A 107 -6.19 -17.05 -4.64
N ASP A 108 -6.16 -17.30 -3.32
CA ASP A 108 -7.32 -17.78 -2.56
C ASP A 108 -7.69 -16.86 -1.38
N GLY A 109 -8.97 -16.47 -1.26
CA GLY A 109 -9.57 -15.98 0.00
C GLY A 109 -9.95 -14.50 0.15
N GLY A 110 -9.31 -13.56 -0.53
CA GLY A 110 -9.66 -12.12 -0.47
C GLY A 110 -10.84 -11.70 -1.37
N ILE A 111 -11.53 -10.61 -1.00
CA ILE A 111 -12.67 -10.05 -1.75
C ILE A 111 -12.18 -8.96 -2.72
N ALA A 112 -12.75 -8.90 -3.92
CA ALA A 112 -12.48 -7.79 -4.85
C ALA A 112 -12.80 -6.45 -4.18
N GLY A 113 -11.80 -5.59 -4.06
CA GLY A 113 -11.96 -4.24 -3.52
C GLY A 113 -12.73 -3.33 -4.49
N PRO A 114 -13.09 -2.11 -4.04
CA PRO A 114 -13.74 -1.13 -4.89
C PRO A 114 -12.92 -0.86 -6.16
N LEU A 115 -13.60 -0.61 -7.28
CA LEU A 115 -12.94 -0.45 -8.59
C LEU A 115 -12.00 0.76 -8.66
N CYS A 116 -12.17 1.75 -7.79
CA CYS A 116 -11.29 2.91 -7.70
C CYS A 116 -10.02 2.65 -6.86
N CYS A 117 -9.94 1.51 -6.16
CA CYS A 117 -8.85 1.17 -5.26
C CYS A 117 -7.88 0.14 -5.86
N TYR A 118 -6.61 0.34 -5.56
CA TYR A 118 -5.55 -0.64 -5.72
C TYR A 118 -5.33 -1.37 -4.39
N VAL A 119 -4.51 -2.42 -4.41
CA VAL A 119 -3.97 -3.06 -3.21
C VAL A 119 -2.45 -3.08 -3.35
N VAL A 120 -1.72 -2.79 -2.26
CA VAL A 120 -0.26 -2.86 -2.31
C VAL A 120 0.19 -4.26 -2.75
N PRO A 121 1.14 -4.40 -3.70
CA PRO A 121 1.55 -5.71 -4.16
C PRO A 121 2.12 -6.57 -3.02
N THR A 122 1.62 -7.79 -2.87
CA THR A 122 2.24 -8.82 -2.01
C THR A 122 3.41 -9.43 -2.76
N LEU A 123 4.59 -9.35 -2.17
CA LEU A 123 5.83 -9.91 -2.68
C LEU A 123 6.19 -11.24 -2.01
N TYR A 124 5.65 -11.53 -0.83
CA TYR A 124 5.80 -12.84 -0.20
C TYR A 124 4.74 -13.02 0.88
N GLU A 125 4.19 -14.22 1.01
CA GLU A 125 3.36 -14.62 2.15
C GLU A 125 3.69 -16.06 2.53
N GLY A 126 3.94 -16.29 3.81
CA GLY A 126 4.32 -17.61 4.33
C GLY A 126 5.15 -17.54 5.60
N PRO A 127 5.78 -18.65 6.03
CA PRO A 127 6.58 -18.69 7.24
C PRO A 127 7.68 -17.63 7.25
N PHE A 128 7.97 -17.03 8.40
CA PHE A 128 9.09 -16.08 8.51
C PHE A 128 10.39 -16.71 7.97
N ASN A 129 10.97 -16.08 6.95
CA ASN A 129 12.19 -16.51 6.31
C ASN A 129 12.98 -15.30 5.80
N MET A 130 14.17 -15.07 6.36
CA MET A 130 15.03 -13.94 5.97
C MET A 130 15.45 -13.99 4.50
N ALA A 131 15.76 -15.18 3.96
CA ALA A 131 16.17 -15.32 2.57
C ALA A 131 15.04 -14.90 1.60
N LEU A 132 13.79 -15.15 1.95
CA LEU A 132 12.63 -14.75 1.13
C LEU A 132 12.32 -13.26 1.27
N ILE A 133 12.57 -12.66 2.44
CA ILE A 133 12.53 -11.20 2.63
C ILE A 133 13.62 -10.52 1.77
N ASP A 134 14.85 -11.03 1.78
CA ASP A 134 15.95 -10.53 0.98
C ASP A 134 15.67 -10.69 -0.52
N ALA A 135 15.12 -11.83 -0.93
CA ALA A 135 14.71 -12.06 -2.31
C ALA A 135 13.65 -11.06 -2.76
N ALA A 136 12.62 -10.79 -1.94
CA ALA A 136 11.59 -9.81 -2.26
C ALA A 136 12.17 -8.39 -2.46
N LEU A 137 13.12 -7.98 -1.61
CA LEU A 137 13.79 -6.69 -1.76
C LEU A 137 14.70 -6.66 -3.00
N ALA A 138 15.43 -7.74 -3.27
CA ALA A 138 16.29 -7.87 -4.44
C ALA A 138 15.49 -7.82 -5.75
N GLN A 139 14.30 -8.43 -5.79
CA GLN A 139 13.39 -8.37 -6.94
C GLN A 139 13.00 -6.92 -7.27
N LEU A 140 12.62 -6.11 -6.27
CA LEU A 140 12.34 -4.69 -6.48
C LEU A 140 13.57 -3.92 -6.96
N LYS A 141 14.76 -4.27 -6.44
CA LYS A 141 16.02 -3.62 -6.84
C LYS A 141 16.40 -3.92 -8.29
N GLU A 142 16.15 -5.15 -8.75
CA GLU A 142 16.51 -5.61 -10.10
C GLU A 142 15.47 -5.20 -11.15
N HIS A 143 14.18 -5.33 -10.83
CA HIS A 143 13.08 -5.20 -11.80
C HIS A 143 12.25 -3.93 -11.63
N GLY A 144 12.43 -3.18 -10.53
CA GLY A 144 11.65 -1.99 -10.23
C GLY A 144 10.34 -2.28 -9.49
N SER A 145 9.45 -1.28 -9.47
CA SER A 145 8.15 -1.33 -8.80
C SER A 145 7.19 -2.32 -9.47
N VAL A 146 6.55 -3.14 -8.65
CA VAL A 146 5.43 -4.01 -9.08
C VAL A 146 4.16 -3.18 -9.22
N ALA A 147 3.94 -2.23 -8.30
CA ALA A 147 2.77 -1.35 -8.33
C ALA A 147 2.76 -0.40 -9.55
N ALA A 148 3.94 -0.03 -10.05
CA ALA A 148 4.12 0.83 -11.22
C ALA A 148 5.16 0.23 -12.19
N PRO A 149 4.72 -0.67 -13.10
CA PRO A 149 5.61 -1.29 -14.07
C PRO A 149 6.44 -0.27 -14.86
N GLY A 150 7.75 -0.52 -14.97
CA GLY A 150 8.71 0.37 -15.62
C GLY A 150 9.31 1.45 -14.72
N PHE A 151 8.86 1.58 -13.46
CA PHE A 151 9.48 2.49 -12.49
C PHE A 151 10.62 1.80 -11.74
N LEU A 152 11.87 2.16 -12.05
CA LEU A 152 13.08 1.46 -11.58
C LEU A 152 13.64 1.93 -10.23
N ASP A 153 12.97 2.84 -9.51
CA ASP A 153 13.42 3.35 -8.20
C ASP A 153 12.38 3.12 -7.09
N PRO A 154 11.94 1.87 -6.84
CA PRO A 154 10.99 1.57 -5.77
C PRO A 154 11.58 1.86 -4.39
N GLU A 155 10.72 2.17 -3.42
CA GLU A 155 11.19 2.57 -2.09
C GLU A 155 11.75 1.39 -1.29
N GLY A 156 11.07 0.25 -1.29
CA GLY A 156 11.41 -0.89 -0.44
C GLY A 156 10.25 -1.84 -0.20
N ILE A 157 10.32 -2.53 0.93
CA ILE A 157 9.32 -3.50 1.39
C ILE A 157 8.81 -3.17 2.79
N VAL A 158 7.58 -3.61 3.07
CA VAL A 158 7.00 -3.68 4.41
C VAL A 158 6.82 -5.15 4.78
N ILE A 159 7.18 -5.53 6.00
CA ILE A 159 7.09 -6.89 6.52
C ILE A 159 6.13 -6.88 7.70
N LEU A 160 4.96 -7.49 7.54
CA LEU A 160 3.97 -7.71 8.59
C LEU A 160 4.18 -9.09 9.21
N HIS A 161 4.47 -9.14 10.50
CA HIS A 161 4.44 -10.41 11.24
C HIS A 161 3.01 -10.70 11.72
N LYS A 162 2.33 -11.68 11.09
CA LYS A 162 0.88 -11.91 11.24
C LYS A 162 0.47 -12.19 12.68
N ALA A 163 1.34 -12.83 13.46
CA ALA A 163 1.06 -13.21 14.83
C ALA A 163 1.07 -12.04 15.83
N SER A 164 1.96 -11.06 15.61
CA SER A 164 2.14 -9.92 16.52
C SER A 164 1.49 -8.64 16.01
N GLY A 165 1.14 -8.59 14.72
CA GLY A 165 0.69 -7.35 14.06
C GLY A 165 1.81 -6.32 13.88
N THR A 166 3.07 -6.69 14.16
CA THR A 166 4.21 -5.77 14.08
C THR A 166 4.63 -5.58 12.63
N LEU A 167 4.88 -4.33 12.25
CA LEU A 167 5.36 -3.93 10.93
C LEU A 167 6.83 -3.53 11.01
N PHE A 168 7.62 -4.10 10.12
CA PHE A 168 9.00 -3.69 9.83
C PHE A 168 9.07 -3.14 8.41
N LYS A 169 10.10 -2.35 8.12
CA LYS A 169 10.34 -1.83 6.78
C LYS A 169 11.81 -1.97 6.44
N ARG A 170 12.09 -2.23 5.17
CA ARG A 170 13.43 -2.18 4.59
C ARG A 170 13.39 -1.42 3.29
N THR A 171 14.35 -0.54 3.07
CA THR A 171 14.39 0.31 1.86
C THR A 171 15.44 -0.19 0.88
N VAL A 172 15.18 -0.06 -0.43
CA VAL A 172 16.15 -0.47 -1.47
C VAL A 172 17.45 0.34 -1.36
N LYS A 173 17.31 1.63 -1.07
CA LYS A 173 18.41 2.55 -0.78
C LYS A 173 18.45 2.83 0.73
N ASN A 174 19.64 2.96 1.31
CA ASN A 174 19.87 3.46 2.67
C ASN A 174 19.37 2.61 3.86
N ASP A 175 19.17 1.29 3.69
CA ASP A 175 18.71 0.41 4.78
C ASP A 175 19.71 0.33 5.97
N GLU A 176 21.01 0.50 5.68
CA GLU A 176 22.10 0.44 6.67
C GLU A 176 22.31 1.76 7.45
N SER A 177 21.58 2.82 7.12
CA SER A 177 21.73 4.11 7.81
C SER A 177 20.72 4.23 8.96
N PRO A 178 21.17 4.29 10.23
CA PRO A 178 20.28 4.63 11.34
C PRO A 178 19.58 5.96 11.04
N LYS A 179 18.28 6.05 11.34
CA LYS A 179 17.55 7.32 11.29
C LYS A 179 18.26 8.34 12.18
N GLY A 180 19.02 9.25 11.57
CA GLY A 180 19.83 10.25 12.27
C GLY A 180 21.13 10.66 11.56
N MET A 181 21.58 9.95 10.53
CA MET A 181 22.85 10.24 9.83
C MET A 181 22.71 10.64 8.34
N VAL A 182 21.56 11.16 7.93
CA VAL A 182 21.48 11.92 6.66
C VAL A 182 21.38 13.39 7.04
N ALA A 183 22.53 14.03 7.23
CA ALA A 183 22.66 15.47 7.45
C ALA A 183 23.20 16.14 6.18
N SER A 184 22.44 17.16 5.76
CA SER A 184 22.73 18.26 4.81
C SER A 184 23.40 17.94 3.47
#